data_AF-A0A261GGP6-F1
#
_entry.id   AF-A0A261GGP6-F1
#
_cell.length_a   1.000
_cell.length_b   1.000
_cell.length_c   1.000
_cell.angle_alpha   90.00
_cell.angle_beta   90.00
_cell.angle_gamma   90.00
#
_symmetry.space_group_name_H-M   'P 1'
#
loop_
_entity.id
_entity.type
_entity.pdbx_description
1 polymer ?
#
loop_
_entity_poly.entity_id
_entity_poly.type
_entity_poly.pdbx_seq_one_letter_code
_entity_poly.pdbx_strand_id
1 'polypeptide(L)' 'MSNKGIHPIVSEYNLLWEALKYYEQRLEQLSFAETDEDQQLTYDEKLQDIEGILASLKLAAKEDYDLDLE' A
#
# COMPACT_ATOMS: atom_id res chain seq x y z
N MET A 1 -9.96 -15.00 -20.52
CA MET A 1 -8.50 -15.03 -20.28
C MET A 1 -8.30 -15.23 -18.79
N SER A 2 -7.51 -16.23 -18.38
CA SER A 2 -7.33 -16.52 -16.95
C SER A 2 -6.48 -15.42 -16.34
N ASN A 3 -7.11 -14.51 -15.58
CA ASN A 3 -6.43 -13.53 -14.74
C ASN A 3 -5.65 -14.32 -13.69
N LYS A 4 -4.35 -14.53 -13.92
CA LYS A 4 -3.42 -15.04 -12.91
C LYS A 4 -3.03 -13.90 -11.95
N GLY A 5 -4.01 -13.11 -11.51
CA GLY A 5 -3.84 -12.13 -10.45
C GLY A 5 -3.85 -12.84 -9.11
N ILE A 6 -3.29 -12.19 -8.08
CA ILE A 6 -3.53 -12.60 -6.70
C ILE A 6 -4.99 -12.26 -6.41
N HIS A 7 -5.76 -13.24 -5.94
CA HIS A 7 -7.12 -13.05 -5.42
C HIS A 7 -7.10 -13.42 -3.94
N PRO A 8 -6.75 -12.45 -3.06
CA PRO A 8 -6.70 -12.70 -1.63
C PRO A 8 -8.07 -13.10 -1.09
N ILE A 9 -8.10 -13.82 0.03
CA ILE A 9 -9.31 -13.92 0.85
C ILE A 9 -9.47 -12.68 1.74
N VAL A 10 -10.65 -12.49 2.34
CA VAL A 10 -10.96 -11.33 3.20
C VAL A 10 -9.88 -11.07 4.27
N SER A 11 -9.39 -12.11 4.95
CA SER A 11 -8.35 -11.95 5.98
C SER A 11 -7.00 -11.50 5.40
N GLU A 12 -6.68 -11.93 4.18
CA GLU A 12 -5.45 -11.54 3.50
C GLU A 12 -5.53 -10.10 2.99
N TYR A 13 -6.71 -9.65 2.52
CA TYR A 13 -6.95 -8.25 2.19
C TYR A 13 -6.70 -7.33 3.38
N ASN A 14 -7.25 -7.66 4.56
CA ASN A 14 -7.02 -6.90 5.78
C ASN A 14 -5.54 -6.92 6.21
N LEU A 15 -4.90 -8.10 6.16
CA LEU A 15 -3.49 -8.23 6.52
C LEU A 15 -2.58 -7.39 5.60
N LEU A 16 -2.82 -7.43 4.30
CA LEU A 16 -2.08 -6.64 3.32
C LEU A 16 -2.31 -5.14 3.54
N TRP A 17 -3.56 -4.75 3.81
CA TRP A 17 -3.92 -3.38 4.11
C TRP A 17 -3.14 -2.85 5.32
N GLU A 18 -3.21 -3.54 6.46
CA GLU A 18 -2.51 -3.16 7.68
C GLU A 18 -0.98 -3.10 7.48
N ALA A 19 -0.41 -4.09 6.78
CA ALA A 19 1.02 -4.14 6.51
C ALA A 19 1.48 -2.95 5.65
N LEU A 20 0.70 -2.60 4.61
CA LEU A 20 1.01 -1.48 3.74
C LEU A 20 0.84 -0.13 4.45
N LYS A 21 -0.22 0.04 5.26
CA LYS A 21 -0.41 1.25 6.08
C LYS A 21 0.72 1.43 7.10
N TYR A 22 1.19 0.34 7.72
CA TYR A 22 2.35 0.40 8.60
C TYR A 22 3.62 0.81 7.85
N TYR A 23 3.82 0.28 6.64
CA TYR A 23 4.99 0.62 5.84
C TYR A 23 4.96 2.07 5.33
N GLU A 24 3.79 2.56 4.89
CA GLU A 24 3.55 3.96 4.54
C GLU A 24 3.94 4.89 5.69
N GLN A 25 3.39 4.67 6.89
CA GLN A 25 3.74 5.46 8.09
C GLN A 25 5.24 5.44 8.40
N ARG A 26 5.89 4.29 8.19
CA ARG A 26 7.33 4.17 8.38
C ARG A 26 8.11 4.98 7.36
N LEU A 27 7.69 5.01 6.10
CA LEU A 27 8.33 5.81 5.06
C LEU A 27 8.11 7.31 5.27
N GLU A 28 6.92 7.74 5.70
CA GLU A 28 6.66 9.15 6.05
C GLU A 28 7.63 9.62 7.15
N GLN A 29 7.82 8.81 8.19
CA GLN A 29 8.78 9.10 9.26
C GLN A 29 10.22 9.18 8.75
N LEU A 30 10.60 8.29 7.83
CA LEU A 30 11.94 8.25 7.26
C LEU A 30 12.18 9.45 6.35
N SER A 31 11.26 9.77 5.44
CA SER A 31 11.34 10.96 4.59
C SER A 31 11.43 12.23 5.42
N PHE A 32 10.59 12.38 6.46
CA PHE A 32 10.59 13.57 7.30
C PHE A 32 11.86 13.74 8.14
N ALA A 33 12.46 12.64 8.59
CA ALA A 33 13.66 12.67 9.45
C ALA A 33 14.98 12.68 8.67
N GLU A 34 14.94 12.44 7.35
CA GLU A 34 16.13 12.37 6.51
C GLU A 34 16.68 13.77 6.21
N THR A 35 18.00 13.87 6.16
CA THR A 35 18.73 15.11 5.88
C THR A 35 19.46 15.09 4.55
N ASP A 36 19.65 13.90 3.98
CA ASP A 36 20.14 13.70 2.62
C ASP A 36 18.97 13.81 1.63
N GLU A 37 19.01 14.83 0.75
CA GLU A 37 17.94 15.12 -0.22
C GLU A 37 17.70 13.97 -1.21
N ASP A 38 18.76 13.27 -1.63
CA ASP A 38 18.63 12.15 -2.58
C ASP A 38 17.94 10.95 -1.90
N GLN A 39 18.28 10.71 -0.63
CA GLN A 39 17.67 9.66 0.17
C GLN A 39 16.22 9.98 0.55
N GLN A 40 15.92 11.25 0.83
CA GLN A 40 14.56 11.74 1.05
C GLN A 40 13.70 11.53 -0.21
N LEU A 41 14.20 11.94 -1.38
CA LEU A 41 13.49 11.74 -2.66
C LEU A 41 13.19 10.26 -2.91
N THR A 42 14.12 9.36 -2.57
CA THR A 42 13.92 7.92 -2.68
C THR A 42 12.77 7.42 -1.78
N TYR A 43 12.60 8.00 -0.59
CA TYR A 43 11.47 7.67 0.29
C TYR A 43 10.15 8.23 -0.23
N ASP A 44 10.15 9.44 -0.78
CA ASP A 44 8.97 10.09 -1.37
C ASP A 44 8.45 9.32 -2.59
N GLU A 45 9.34 8.84 -3.47
CA GLU A 45 8.96 7.97 -4.59
C GLU A 45 8.29 6.68 -4.11
N LYS A 46 8.83 6.07 -3.04
CA LYS A 46 8.23 4.86 -2.45
C LYS A 46 6.88 5.12 -1.80
N LEU A 47 6.68 6.29 -1.20
CA LEU A 47 5.38 6.70 -0.66
C LEU A 47 4.35 6.77 -1.78
N GLN A 48 4.69 7.41 -2.89
CA GLN A 48 3.81 7.51 -4.06
C GLN A 48 3.43 6.13 -4.62
N ASP A 49 4.39 5.21 -4.70
CA ASP A 49 4.13 3.82 -5.14
C ASP A 49 3.14 3.12 -4.20
N ILE A 50 3.30 3.25 -2.89
CA ILE A 50 2.42 2.62 -1.90
C ILE A 50 1.00 3.19 -1.95
N GLU A 51 0.85 4.51 -2.11
CA GLU A 51 -0.47 5.13 -2.26
C GLU A 51 -1.23 4.51 -3.44
N GLY A 52 -0.53 4.27 -4.57
CA GLY A 52 -1.08 3.58 -5.73
C GLY A 52 -1.49 2.13 -5.45
N ILE A 53 -0.66 1.40 -4.69
CA ILE A 53 -0.95 0.01 -4.28
C ILE A 53 -2.14 -0.04 -3.33
N LEU A 54 -2.20 0.84 -2.32
CA LEU A 54 -3.30 0.94 -1.36
C LEU A 54 -4.63 1.24 -2.06
N ALA A 55 -4.64 2.18 -3.01
CA ALA A 55 -5.82 2.49 -3.81
C ALA A 55 -6.30 1.28 -4.64
N SER A 56 -5.35 0.56 -5.26
CA SER A 56 -5.64 -0.64 -6.04
C SER A 56 -6.17 -1.78 -5.16
N LEU A 57 -5.60 -1.98 -3.97
CA LEU A 57 -6.03 -2.99 -3.01
C LEU A 57 -7.45 -2.70 -2.49
N LYS A 58 -7.75 -1.43 -2.19
CA LYS A 58 -9.10 -0.95 -1.83
C LYS A 58 -10.13 -1.28 -2.91
N LEU A 59 -9.82 -0.98 -4.17
CA LEU A 59 -10.70 -1.28 -5.29
C LEU A 59 -10.93 -2.79 -5.43
N ALA A 60 -9.87 -3.59 -5.39
CA ALA A 60 -9.96 -5.04 -5.52
C ALA A 60 -10.76 -5.70 -4.38
N ALA A 61 -10.55 -5.26 -3.14
CA ALA A 61 -11.31 -5.75 -1.98
C ALA A 61 -12.81 -5.44 -2.10
N LYS A 62 -13.13 -4.24 -2.61
CA LYS A 62 -14.52 -3.83 -2.87
C LYS A 62 -15.15 -4.67 -3.98
N GLU A 63 -14.43 -4.92 -5.07
CA GLU A 63 -14.93 -5.71 -6.20
C GLU A 63 -15.12 -7.19 -5.85
N ASP A 64 -14.17 -7.80 -5.14
CA ASP A 64 -14.18 -9.24 -4.85
C ASP A 64 -15.17 -9.61 -3.73
N TYR A 65 -15.30 -8.77 -2.70
CA TYR A 65 -16.04 -9.12 -1.47
C TYR A 65 -16.95 -8.01 -0.91
N ASP A 66 -17.13 -6.89 -1.61
CA ASP A 66 -17.79 -5.67 -1.09
C ASP A 66 -17.14 -5.16 0.22
N LEU A 67 -15.85 -5.49 0.42
CA LEU A 67 -15.10 -5.20 1.62
C LEU A 67 -14.56 -3.76 1.57
N ASP A 68 -14.98 -2.94 2.54
CA ASP A 68 -14.42 -1.61 2.75
C ASP A 68 -13.20 -1.70 3.68
N LEU A 69 -12.00 -1.49 3.12
CA LEU A 69 -10.77 -1.36 3.89
C LEU A 69 -10.66 0.09 4.40
N GLU A 70 -10.53 0.31 5.71
CA GLU A 70 -10.44 1.65 6.30
C GLU A 70 -9.00 2.12 6.51
#